data_AF-A0A417WZ05-F1
#
_entry.id   AF-A0A417WZ05-F1
#
_cell.length_a   1.000
_cell.length_b   1.000
_cell.length_c   1.000
_cell.angle_alpha   90.00
_cell.angle_beta   90.00
_cell.angle_gamma   90.00
#
_symmetry.space_group_name_H-M   'P 1'
#
loop_
_entity.id
_entity.type
_entity.pdbx_description
1 polymer ?
#
loop_
_entity_poly.entity_id
_entity_poly.type
_entity_poly.pdbx_seq_one_letter_code
_entity_poly.pdbx_strand_id
1 'polypeptide(L)' 'MQLKIKNCNNIENGEFDITEGRLNIKYAINGTGKSTISKAIEAFVTNDQEKKNLLLPFKYYGVEEENSPEFNRV' A
#
# COMPACT_ATOMS: atom_id res chain seq x y z
N MET A 1 -6.29 -14.46 -2.40
CA MET A 1 -6.92 -13.20 -1.96
C MET A 1 -6.30 -12.09 -2.77
N GLN A 2 -7.08 -11.51 -3.69
CA GLN A 2 -6.63 -10.41 -4.54
C GLN A 2 -6.75 -9.11 -3.75
N LEU A 3 -5.67 -8.33 -3.75
CA LEU A 3 -5.57 -7.08 -3.03
C LEU A 3 -5.20 -5.97 -4.01
N LYS A 4 -5.75 -4.79 -3.75
CA LYS A 4 -5.48 -3.57 -4.48
C LYS A 4 -4.88 -2.52 -3.55
N ILE A 5 -3.81 -1.90 -4.01
CA ILE A 5 -3.13 -0.79 -3.34
C ILE A 5 -3.14 0.41 -4.28
N LYS A 6 -3.51 1.59 -3.77
CA LYS A 6 -3.47 2.84 -4.53
C LYS A 6 -2.93 3.98 -3.69
N ASN A 7 -2.32 4.94 -4.37
CA ASN A 7 -1.86 6.19 -3.78
C ASN A 7 -1.05 5.94 -2.49
N CYS A 8 -0.09 5.01 -2.53
CA CYS A 8 0.77 4.66 -1.40
C CYS A 8 2.23 4.92 -1.79
N ASN A 9 2.86 5.95 -1.24
CA ASN A 9 4.23 6.38 -1.52
C ASN A 9 4.51 6.45 -3.03
N ASN A 10 5.31 5.50 -3.55
CA ASN A 10 5.71 5.41 -4.95
C ASN A 10 4.78 4.54 -5.80
N ILE A 11 3.71 3.98 -5.23
CA ILE A 11 2.72 3.14 -5.90
C ILE A 11 1.47 3.97 -6.16
N GLU A 12 1.17 4.21 -7.44
CA GLU A 12 -0.07 4.87 -7.85
C GLU A 12 -1.24 3.89 -7.88
N ASN A 13 -1.06 2.73 -8.51
CA ASN A 13 -2.02 1.63 -8.54
C ASN A 13 -1.26 0.30 -8.66
N GLY A 14 -1.70 -0.71 -7.92
CA GLY A 14 -1.13 -2.05 -7.97
C GLY A 14 -2.11 -3.10 -7.49
N GLU A 15 -2.04 -4.28 -8.08
CA GLU A 15 -2.83 -5.45 -7.69
C GLU A 15 -1.91 -6.66 -7.49
N PHE A 16 -2.17 -7.44 -6.46
CA PHE A 16 -1.39 -8.64 -6.17
C PHE A 16 -2.19 -9.65 -5.34
N ASP A 17 -1.77 -10.91 -5.41
CA ASP A 17 -2.39 -12.00 -4.66
C ASP A 17 -1.59 -12.40 -3.42
N ILE A 18 -2.32 -12.62 -2.33
CA ILE A 18 -1.88 -13.41 -1.18
C ILE A 18 -2.62 -14.75 -1.20
N THR A 19 -1.87 -15.85 -1.20
CA THR A 19 -2.44 -17.19 -1.07
C THR A 19 -2.47 -17.59 0.39
N GLU A 20 -3.66 -17.94 0.89
CA GLU A 20 -3.86 -18.39 2.27
C GLU A 20 -3.13 -19.70 2.55
N GLY A 21 -2.64 -19.86 3.78
CA GLY A 21 -1.91 -21.06 4.21
C GLY A 21 -0.52 -21.23 3.57
N ARG A 22 0.05 -20.16 2.97
CA ARG A 22 1.35 -20.20 2.30
C ARG A 22 2.27 -19.07 2.73
N LEU A 23 3.58 -19.33 2.67
CA LEU A 23 4.60 -18.27 2.68
C LEU A 23 4.55 -17.53 1.33
N ASN A 24 4.12 -16.28 1.36
CA ASN A 24 3.99 -15.45 0.17
C ASN A 24 5.28 -14.65 -0.04
N ILE A 25 6.17 -15.12 -0.93
CA ILE A 25 7.41 -14.42 -1.30
C ILE A 25 7.15 -13.57 -2.54
N LYS A 26 7.22 -12.24 -2.39
CA LYS A 26 7.16 -11.28 -3.51
C LYS A 26 8.52 -10.57 -3.61
N TYR A 27 9.26 -10.78 -4.70
CA TYR A 27 10.57 -10.17 -4.93
C TYR A 27 10.50 -9.20 -6.12
N ALA A 28 11.29 -8.14 -6.04
CA ALA A 28 11.40 -7.10 -7.06
C ALA A 28 12.68 -6.28 -6.84
N ILE A 29 13.06 -5.45 -7.80
CA ILE A 29 14.20 -4.54 -7.67
C ILE A 29 13.92 -3.41 -6.66
N ASN A 30 14.95 -2.65 -6.31
CA ASN A 30 14.80 -1.49 -5.42
C ASN A 30 13.97 -0.39 -6.09
N GLY A 31 13.20 0.33 -5.30
CA GLY A 31 12.28 1.35 -5.81
C GLY A 31 10.96 0.82 -6.37
N THR A 32 10.74 -0.49 -6.51
CA THR A 32 9.44 -1.04 -6.99
C THR A 32 8.29 -0.90 -5.98
N GLY A 33 8.58 -0.65 -4.69
CA GLY A 33 7.54 -0.49 -3.66
C GLY A 33 7.32 -1.73 -2.76
N LYS A 34 8.28 -2.66 -2.70
CA LYS A 34 8.23 -3.84 -1.80
C LYS A 34 7.93 -3.43 -0.34
N SER A 35 8.71 -2.49 0.20
CA SER A 35 8.53 -2.00 1.57
C SER A 35 7.24 -1.19 1.73
N THR A 36 6.79 -0.51 0.67
CA THR A 36 5.52 0.22 0.65
C THR A 36 4.33 -0.74 0.82
N ILE A 37 4.31 -1.87 0.10
CA ILE A 37 3.27 -2.90 0.25
C ILE A 37 3.26 -3.44 1.69
N SER A 38 4.42 -3.75 2.25
CA SER A 38 4.52 -4.24 3.64
C SER A 38 3.97 -3.24 4.65
N LYS A 39 4.32 -1.95 4.52
CA LYS A 39 3.84 -0.87 5.39
C LYS A 39 2.34 -0.63 5.23
N ALA A 40 1.82 -0.73 4.00
CA ALA A 40 0.39 -0.61 3.73
C ALA A 40 -0.40 -1.76 4.38
N ILE A 41 0.07 -3.00 4.26
CA ILE A 41 -0.56 -4.14 4.96
C ILE A 41 -0.64 -3.87 6.46
N GLU A 42 0.49 -3.48 7.07
CA GLU A 42 0.55 -3.17 8.50
C GLU A 42 -0.45 -2.06 8.89
N ALA A 43 -0.35 -0.89 8.24
CA ALA A 43 -1.15 0.29 8.57
C ALA A 43 -2.66 0.04 8.48
N PHE A 44 -3.11 -0.70 7.46
CA PHE A 44 -4.53 -0.94 7.23
C PHE A 44 -5.07 -2.08 8.10
N VAL A 45 -4.29 -3.13 8.35
CA VAL A 45 -4.70 -4.22 9.25
C VAL A 45 -4.80 -3.76 10.69
N THR A 46 -3.88 -2.89 11.14
CA THR A 46 -3.93 -2.32 12.50
C THR A 46 -4.83 -1.10 12.62
N ASN A 47 -5.42 -0.63 11.51
CA ASN A 47 -6.19 0.60 11.43
C ASN A 47 -5.46 1.83 12.02
N ASP A 48 -4.14 1.90 11.83
CA ASP A 48 -3.27 2.94 12.39
C ASP A 48 -3.25 4.17 11.47
N GLN A 49 -3.87 5.27 11.91
CA GLN A 49 -4.02 6.46 11.10
C GLN A 49 -2.70 7.20 10.85
N GLU A 50 -1.77 7.19 11.81
CA GLU A 50 -0.46 7.81 11.62
C GLU A 50 0.33 7.07 10.55
N LYS A 51 0.33 5.72 10.60
CA LYS A 51 0.98 4.91 9.56
C LYS A 51 0.32 5.07 8.20
N LYS A 52 -1.00 5.21 8.13
CA LYS A 52 -1.69 5.52 6.86
C LYS A 52 -1.26 6.87 6.30
N ASN A 53 -1.17 7.90 7.14
CA ASN A 53 -0.73 9.24 6.71
C ASN A 53 0.71 9.22 6.17
N LEU A 54 1.60 8.40 6.75
CA LEU A 54 2.96 8.18 6.26
C LEU A 54 3.04 7.47 4.89
N LEU A 55 1.93 6.95 4.38
CA LEU A 55 1.85 6.37 3.04
C LEU A 55 1.42 7.39 1.98
N LEU A 56 1.04 8.62 2.35
CA LEU A 56 0.61 9.61 1.37
C LEU A 56 1.75 9.90 0.36
N PRO A 57 1.52 9.77 -0.96
CA PRO A 57 2.50 10.13 -1.96
C PRO A 57 2.87 11.61 -1.84
N PHE A 58 4.17 11.91 -1.97
CA PHE A 58 4.68 13.27 -1.85
C PHE A 58 3.98 14.27 -2.79
N LYS A 59 3.56 13.82 -3.99
CA LYS A 59 2.82 14.63 -4.96
C LYS A 59 1.45 15.13 -4.47
N TYR A 60 0.93 14.58 -3.38
CA TYR A 60 -0.37 14.96 -2.81
C TYR A 60 -0.25 15.73 -1.47
N TYR A 61 0.96 16.09 -1.05
CA TYR A 61 1.14 16.90 0.15
C TYR A 61 0.55 18.30 -0.05
N GLY A 62 -0.32 18.73 0.87
CA GLY A 62 -0.99 20.04 0.81
C GLY A 62 -2.13 20.13 -0.22
N VAL A 63 -2.56 19.00 -0.81
CA VAL A 63 -3.74 18.93 -1.69
C VAL A 63 -4.93 18.46 -0.88
N GLU A 64 -6.00 19.25 -0.86
CA GLU A 64 -7.24 18.91 -0.16
C GLU A 64 -8.06 17.90 -0.99
N GLU A 65 -7.92 16.63 -0.59
CA GLU A 65 -8.88 15.54 -0.73
C GLU A 65 -9.28 15.09 -2.15
N GLU A 66 -8.52 14.12 -2.67
CA GLU A 66 -9.04 13.08 -3.59
C GLU A 66 -8.09 11.85 -3.68
N ASN A 67 -6.88 11.93 -3.14
CA ASN A 67 -5.81 10.95 -3.37
C ASN A 67 -5.25 10.34 -2.08
N SER A 68 -6.12 9.97 -1.14
CA SER A 68 -5.71 9.29 0.08
C SER A 68 -5.17 7.87 -0.22
N PRO A 69 -4.27 7.34 0.61
CA PRO A 69 -3.83 5.96 0.50
C PRO A 69 -5.00 4.99 0.63
N GLU A 70 -5.03 3.97 -0.25
CA GLU A 70 -6.04 2.93 -0.22
C GLU A 70 -5.40 1.54 -0.24
N PHE A 71 -5.99 0.63 0.53
CA PHE A 71 -5.61 -0.77 0.54
C PHE A 71 -6.85 -1.63 0.81
N ASN A 72 -7.34 -2.31 -0.23
CA ASN A 72 -8.63 -2.98 -0.20
C ASN A 72 -8.54 -4.35 -0.87
N ARG A 73 -9.44 -5.25 -0.47
CA ARG A 73 -9.68 -6.50 -1.19
C ARG A 73 -10.45 -6.20 -2.48
N VAL A 74 -10.08 -6.89 -3.56
CA VAL A 74 -10.83 -6.91 -4.83
C VAL A 74 -11.86 -8.03 -4.80
#